data_AF-A0A1H9LHB6-F1
#
_entry.id   AF-A0A1H9LHB6-F1
#
_cell.length_a   1.000
_cell.length_b   1.000
_cell.length_c   1.000
_cell.angle_alpha   90.00
_cell.angle_beta   90.00
_cell.angle_gamma   90.00
#
_symmetry.space_group_name_H-M   'P 1'
#
loop_
_entity.id
_entity.type
_entity.pdbx_description
1 polymer ?
#
loop_
_entity_poly.entity_id
_entity_poly.type
_entity_poly.pdbx_seq_one_letter_code
_entity_poly.pdbx_strand_id
1 'polypeptide(L)' 'MIKVKMLVQTTYNGQLLREGKIYEVTTETAERWHASKIAEIVPHNT' A
#
# COMPACT_ATOMS: atom_id res chain seq x y z
N MET A 1 5.45 -7.79 7.87
CA MET A 1 4.99 -7.12 6.64
C MET A 1 3.50 -6.87 6.78
N ILE A 2 2.97 -5.80 6.19
CA ILE A 2 1.55 -5.44 6.31
C ILE A 2 0.93 -5.20 4.92
N LYS A 3 -0.37 -5.45 4.83
CA LYS A 3 -1.13 -5.29 3.60
C LYS A 3 -1.64 -3.86 3.49
N VAL A 4 -1.46 -3.26 2.31
CA VAL A 4 -1.99 -1.94 1.99
C VAL A 4 -2.82 -2.02 0.72
N LYS A 5 -3.92 -1.27 0.68
CA LYS A 5 -4.74 -1.07 -0.51
C LYS A 5 -4.30 0.23 -1.17
N MET A 6 -3.85 0.15 -2.41
CA MET A 6 -3.41 1.33 -3.16
C MET A 6 -4.62 2.22 -3.50
N LEU A 7 -4.49 3.51 -3.27
CA LEU A 7 -5.49 4.52 -3.64
C LEU A 7 -5.23 5.15 -5.00
N VAL A 8 -4.03 4.97 -5.54
CA VAL A 8 -3.60 5.47 -6.85
C VAL A 8 -2.75 4.43 -7.57
N GLN A 9 -2.71 4.50 -8.90
CA GLN A 9 -1.77 3.71 -9.69
C GLN A 9 -0.37 4.33 -9.60
N THR A 10 0.64 3.56 -9.22
CA THR A 10 2.03 4.02 -9.15
C THR A 10 3.02 2.90 -9.45
N THR A 11 4.25 3.25 -9.80
CA THR A 11 5.32 2.29 -10.02
C THR A 11 6.23 2.28 -8.79
N TYR A 12 6.49 1.12 -8.22
CA TYR A 12 7.36 0.96 -7.05
C TYR A 12 8.28 -0.24 -7.25
N ASN A 13 9.59 -0.05 -7.08
CA ASN A 13 10.61 -1.09 -7.32
C ASN A 13 10.47 -1.81 -8.67
N GLY A 14 10.11 -1.07 -9.72
CA GLY A 14 9.89 -1.62 -11.07
C GLY A 14 8.58 -2.39 -11.26
N GLN A 15 7.72 -2.46 -10.23
CA GLN A 15 6.39 -3.08 -10.32
C GLN A 15 5.31 -2.02 -10.44
N LEU A 16 4.34 -2.27 -11.33
CA LEU A 16 3.15 -1.43 -11.45
C LEU A 16 2.13 -1.83 -10.39
N LEU A 17 1.96 -0.97 -9.39
CA LEU A 17 0.94 -1.08 -8.37
C LEU A 17 -0.34 -0.42 -8.87
N ARG A 18 -1.40 -1.21 -9.02
CA ARG A 18 -2.67 -0.72 -9.54
C ARG A 18 -3.54 -0.18 -8.41
N GLU A 19 -4.26 0.89 -8.70
CA GLU A 19 -5.28 1.43 -7.81
C GLU A 19 -6.31 0.36 -7.41
N GLY A 20 -6.72 0.39 -6.14
CA GLY A 20 -7.69 -0.52 -5.55
C GLY A 20 -7.17 -1.93 -5.25
N LYS A 21 -5.95 -2.28 -5.70
CA LYS A 21 -5.32 -3.58 -5.40
C LYS A 21 -4.59 -3.55 -4.06
N ILE A 22 -4.52 -4.73 -3.45
CA ILE A 22 -3.85 -4.94 -2.17
C ILE A 22 -2.46 -5.51 -2.43
N TYR A 23 -1.46 -4.92 -1.78
CA TYR A 23 -0.07 -5.36 -1.84
C TYR A 23 0.49 -5.50 -0.44
N GLU A 24 1.46 -6.39 -0.27
CA GLU A 24 2.18 -6.58 0.98
C GLU A 24 3.49 -5.79 0.93
N VAL A 25 3.70 -4.92 1.91
CA VAL A 25 4.86 -4.04 2.00
C VAL A 25 5.41 -4.02 3.44
N THR A 26 6.57 -3.40 3.64
CA THR A 26 7.10 -3.16 4.98
C THR A 26 6.25 -2.15 5.73
N THR A 27 6.26 -2.22 7.07
CA THR A 27 5.52 -1.28 7.93
C THR A 27 5.90 0.17 7.64
N GLU A 28 7.21 0.46 7.52
CA GLU A 28 7.71 1.80 7.17
C GLU A 28 7.13 2.33 5.84
N THR A 29 7.11 1.47 4.81
CA THR A 29 6.54 1.85 3.50
C THR A 29 5.06 2.12 3.61
N ALA A 30 4.32 1.26 4.31
CA ALA A 30 2.88 1.40 4.50
C ALA A 30 2.53 2.67 5.28
N GLU A 31 3.25 2.98 6.36
CA GLU A 31 3.05 4.21 7.14
C GLU A 31 3.31 5.45 6.30
N ARG A 32 4.40 5.46 5.52
CA ARG A 32 4.73 6.56 4.61
C ARG A 32 3.66 6.75 3.55
N TRP A 33 3.17 5.66 2.97
CA TRP A 33 2.13 5.69 1.93
C TRP A 33 0.77 6.12 2.50
N HIS A 34 0.46 5.70 3.72
CA HIS A 34 -0.74 6.12 4.44
C HIS A 34 -0.70 7.60 4.78
N ALA A 35 0.41 8.09 5.35
CA ALA A 35 0.61 9.51 5.64
C ALA A 35 0.54 10.38 4.37
N SER A 36 1.01 9.85 3.24
CA SER A 36 0.97 10.52 1.93
C SER A 36 -0.36 10.35 1.18
N LYS A 37 -1.34 9.64 1.77
CA LYS A 37 -2.67 9.37 1.18
C LYS A 37 -2.63 8.65 -0.17
N ILE A 38 -1.60 7.83 -0.42
CA ILE A 38 -1.47 7.03 -1.65
C ILE A 38 -1.88 5.56 -1.45
N ALA A 39 -1.97 5.10 -0.19
CA ALA A 39 -2.47 3.78 0.15
C ALA A 39 -3.16 3.79 1.53
N GLU A 40 -4.04 2.84 1.78
CA GLU A 40 -4.65 2.60 3.08
C GLU A 40 -4.13 1.29 3.67
N ILE A 41 -3.81 1.29 4.96
CA ILE A 41 -3.43 0.07 5.67
C ILE A 41 -4.67 -0.79 5.79
N VAL A 42 -4.58 -2.06 5.35
CA VAL A 42 -5.67 -3.02 5.47
C VAL A 42 -5.51 -3.74 6.81
N PRO A 43 -6.34 -3.45 7.82
CA PRO A 43 -6.31 -4.20 9.07
C PRO A 43 -6.69 -5.66 8.79
N HIS A 44 -5.96 -6.60 9.37
CA HIS A 44 -6.35 -8.00 9.35
C HIS A 44 -7.54 -8.15 10.30
N ASN A 45 -8.75 -8.01 9.78
CA ASN A 45 -9.94 -8.25 10.57
C ASN A 45 -9.98 -9.74 10.90
N THR A 46 -9.81 -10.06 12.18
CA THR A 46 -9.81 -11.41 12.74
C THR A 46 -11.20 -12.03 12.72
#